data_AF-A0A9E3PGP2-F1
#
_entry.id   AF-A0A9E3PGP2-F1
#
_cell.length_a   1.000
_cell.length_b   1.000
_cell.length_c   1.000
_cell.angle_alpha   90.00
_cell.angle_beta   90.00
_cell.angle_gamma   90.00
#
_symmetry.space_group_name_H-M   'P 1'
#
loop_
_entity.id
_entity.type
_entity.pdbx_description
1 polymer ?
#
loop_
_entity_poly.entity_id
_entity_poly.type
_entity_poly.pdbx_seq_one_letter_code
_entity_poly.pdbx_strand_id
1 'polypeptide(L)'
;MTGLFNGSAYFACTLGPHVAGVAIINSRHAEYLYLELLLTHPGQQGAGSLLIEHIVNDWARPVTEVRLATLVRARDFYLRLGFLPLQENQMRLDLRGSPQWEQAGGRWRLKAYAHLANFATWSDETSPLPPKAPPP
;
A
#
# COMPACT_ATOMS: atom_id res chain seq x y z
N MET A 1 -12.16 -4.80 -3.21
CA MET A 1 -12.98 -3.56 -3.41
C MET A 1 -12.58 -2.44 -2.40
N THR A 2 -12.34 -1.21 -2.87
CA THR A 2 -11.85 -0.07 -2.06
C THR A 2 -13.01 0.68 -1.37
N GLY A 3 -13.01 0.75 -0.04
CA GLY A 3 -13.95 1.59 0.71
C GLY A 3 -13.44 3.03 0.83
N LEU A 4 -14.22 4.02 0.38
CA LEU A 4 -13.92 5.44 0.55
C LEU A 4 -14.70 6.01 1.75
N PHE A 5 -14.01 6.48 2.78
CA PHE A 5 -14.60 7.28 3.87
C PHE A 5 -13.80 8.60 3.98
N ASN A 6 -14.48 9.75 3.89
CA ASN A 6 -13.88 11.09 4.12
C ASN A 6 -12.62 11.43 3.28
N GLY A 7 -12.54 10.94 2.05
CA GLY A 7 -11.37 11.16 1.18
C GLY A 7 -10.17 10.29 1.55
N SER A 8 -10.39 9.22 2.30
CA SER A 8 -9.40 8.17 2.56
C SER A 8 -9.92 6.82 2.05
N ALA A 9 -9.00 6.01 1.57
CA ALA A 9 -9.22 4.67 1.07
C ALA A 9 -8.45 3.65 1.92
N TYR A 10 -9.04 2.48 2.12
CA TYR A 10 -8.47 1.41 2.94
C TYR A 10 -8.14 0.21 2.07
N PHE A 11 -6.97 -0.38 2.34
CA PHE A 11 -6.50 -1.60 1.71
C PHE A 11 -6.11 -2.59 2.80
N ALA A 12 -6.51 -3.84 2.65
CA ALA A 12 -6.14 -4.92 3.55
C ALA A 12 -5.52 -6.07 2.74
N CYS A 13 -4.52 -6.70 3.33
CA CYS A 13 -3.93 -7.92 2.81
C CYS A 13 -4.28 -9.03 3.79
N THR A 14 -4.95 -10.07 3.30
CA THR A 14 -5.36 -11.23 4.10
C THR A 14 -4.61 -12.48 3.64
N LEU A 15 -4.20 -13.31 4.60
CA LEU A 15 -3.68 -14.65 4.35
C LEU A 15 -4.64 -15.65 5.00
N GLY A 16 -5.54 -16.22 4.19
CA GLY A 16 -6.67 -16.99 4.71
C GLY A 16 -7.58 -16.10 5.57
N PRO A 17 -7.99 -16.53 6.79
CA PRO A 17 -8.87 -15.75 7.66
C PRO A 17 -8.14 -14.62 8.41
N HIS A 18 -6.83 -14.48 8.25
CA HIS A 18 -6.02 -13.54 9.04
C HIS A 18 -5.62 -12.32 8.25
N VAL A 19 -5.76 -11.14 8.85
CA VAL A 19 -5.24 -9.89 8.31
C VAL A 19 -3.73 -9.84 8.50
N ALA A 20 -2.99 -9.89 7.38
CA ALA A 20 -1.54 -9.81 7.34
C ALA A 20 -1.03 -8.36 7.32
N GLY A 21 -1.86 -7.41 6.86
CA GLY A 21 -1.57 -5.99 6.95
C GLY A 21 -2.72 -5.10 6.49
N VAL A 22 -2.60 -3.82 6.80
CA VAL A 22 -3.55 -2.76 6.46
C VAL A 22 -2.80 -1.52 6.01
N ALA A 23 -3.34 -0.83 5.01
CA ALA A 23 -2.86 0.46 4.55
C ALA A 23 -4.01 1.46 4.40
N ILE A 24 -3.72 2.73 4.68
CA ILE A 24 -4.65 3.86 4.50
C ILE A 24 -4.04 4.85 3.54
N ILE A 25 -4.77 5.17 2.47
CA ILE A 25 -4.40 6.17 1.48
C ILE A 25 -5.29 7.39 1.64
N ASN A 26 -4.69 8.56 1.78
CA ASN A 26 -5.37 9.85 1.76
C ASN A 26 -5.37 10.40 0.32
N SER A 27 -6.56 10.61 -0.24
CA SER A 27 -6.77 11.02 -1.63
C SER A 27 -6.95 12.53 -1.80
N ARG A 28 -6.74 13.33 -0.75
CA ARG A 28 -6.88 14.81 -0.81
C ARG A 28 -5.84 15.49 -1.70
N HIS A 29 -4.77 14.78 -2.06
CA HIS A 29 -3.74 15.31 -2.95
C HIS A 29 -4.06 14.96 -4.42
N ALA A 30 -4.14 15.99 -5.26
CA ALA A 30 -4.46 15.81 -6.68
C ALA A 30 -3.31 15.14 -7.45
N GLU A 31 -2.06 15.42 -7.07
CA GLU A 31 -0.86 15.06 -7.85
C GLU A 31 -0.23 13.72 -7.44
N TYR A 32 -0.49 13.24 -6.22
CA TYR A 32 0.11 12.01 -5.69
C TYR A 32 -0.84 11.30 -4.72
N LEU A 33 -0.57 10.03 -4.43
CA LEU A 33 -1.20 9.31 -3.32
C LEU A 33 -0.41 9.53 -2.05
N TYR A 34 -1.09 9.82 -0.95
CA TYR A 34 -0.43 9.90 0.35
C TYR A 34 -0.75 8.67 1.19
N LEU A 35 0.26 7.85 1.48
CA LEU A 35 0.16 6.70 2.36
C LEU A 35 0.24 7.19 3.81
N GLU A 36 -0.91 7.28 4.46
CA GLU A 36 -1.08 7.80 5.81
C GLU A 36 -0.67 6.76 6.87
N LEU A 37 -0.99 5.49 6.61
CA LEU A 37 -0.69 4.38 7.51
C LEU A 37 -0.35 3.13 6.72
N LEU A 38 0.68 2.41 7.18
CA LEU A 38 0.96 1.03 6.78
C LEU A 38 1.31 0.22 8.03
N LEU A 39 0.50 -0.78 8.32
CA LEU A 39 0.72 -1.71 9.42
C LEU A 39 0.76 -3.13 8.85
N THR A 40 1.76 -3.90 9.28
CA THR A 40 1.93 -5.29 8.87
C THR A 40 2.12 -6.16 10.09
N HIS A 41 1.53 -7.34 10.09
CA HIS A 41 1.76 -8.33 11.14
C HIS A 41 3.25 -8.74 11.17
N PRO A 42 3.92 -8.76 12.35
CA PRO A 42 5.37 -8.99 12.43
C PRO A 42 5.82 -10.35 11.89
N GLY A 43 4.93 -11.36 11.89
CA GLY A 43 5.19 -12.68 11.32
C GLY A 43 4.93 -12.81 9.81
N GLN A 44 4.42 -11.76 9.14
CA GLN A 44 4.02 -11.82 7.73
C GLN A 44 4.95 -10.96 6.87
N GLN A 45 6.14 -11.51 6.60
CA GLN A 45 7.11 -10.85 5.73
C GLN A 45 6.52 -10.64 4.32
N GLY A 46 6.76 -9.47 3.74
CA GLY A 46 6.31 -9.13 2.39
C GLY A 46 4.90 -8.54 2.30
N ALA A 47 4.06 -8.65 3.34
CA ALA A 47 2.69 -8.11 3.33
C ALA A 47 2.65 -6.60 3.03
N GLY A 48 3.59 -5.83 3.57
CA GLY A 48 3.68 -4.38 3.32
C GLY A 48 4.02 -4.05 1.86
N SER A 49 4.93 -4.80 1.26
CA SER A 49 5.31 -4.64 -0.14
C SER A 49 4.13 -4.98 -1.06
N LEU A 50 3.44 -6.08 -0.76
CA LEU A 50 2.23 -6.51 -1.46
C LEU A 50 1.12 -5.46 -1.35
N LEU A 51 0.89 -4.88 -0.17
CA LEU A 51 -0.07 -3.80 -0.01
C LEU A 51 0.25 -2.59 -0.87
N ILE A 52 1.52 -2.16 -0.93
CA ILE A 52 1.93 -1.04 -1.76
C ILE A 52 1.71 -1.36 -3.24
N GLU A 53 2.07 -2.57 -3.68
CA GLU A 53 1.79 -3.03 -5.05
C GLU A 53 0.29 -3.05 -5.37
N HIS A 54 -0.54 -3.52 -4.45
CA HIS A 54 -1.99 -3.53 -4.61
C HIS A 54 -2.56 -2.12 -4.70
N ILE A 55 -2.12 -1.22 -3.83
CA ILE A 55 -2.53 0.20 -3.84
C ILE A 55 -2.25 0.84 -5.20
N VAL A 56 -1.04 0.68 -5.75
CA VAL A 56 -0.67 1.38 -7.00
C VAL A 56 -1.40 0.84 -8.23
N ASN A 57 -1.86 -0.41 -8.19
CA ASN A 57 -2.57 -1.04 -9.30
C ASN A 57 -4.09 -0.86 -9.25
N ASP A 58 -4.67 -0.88 -8.05
CA ASP A 58 -6.12 -0.89 -7.89
C ASP A 58 -6.68 0.49 -7.53
N TRP A 59 -5.84 1.52 -7.56
CA TRP A 59 -6.29 2.89 -7.49
C TRP A 59 -7.09 3.28 -8.75
N ALA A 60 -8.17 4.04 -8.56
CA ALA A 60 -9.10 4.40 -9.64
C ALA A 60 -8.49 5.25 -10.78
N ARG A 61 -7.32 5.85 -10.55
CA ARG A 61 -6.57 6.62 -11.56
C ARG A 61 -5.13 6.10 -11.64
N PRO A 62 -4.44 6.25 -12.79
CA PRO A 62 -3.04 5.90 -12.90
C PRO A 62 -2.22 6.59 -11.82
N VAL A 63 -1.55 5.80 -10.99
CA VAL A 63 -0.63 6.30 -9.97
C VAL A 63 0.72 6.54 -10.63
N THR A 64 1.25 7.75 -10.48
CA THR A 64 2.62 8.09 -10.87
C THR A 64 3.52 8.25 -9.65
N GLU A 65 2.96 8.77 -8.56
CA GLU A 65 3.71 9.09 -7.35
C GLU A 65 2.95 8.69 -6.08
N VAL A 66 3.68 8.11 -5.13
CA VAL A 66 3.22 7.84 -3.76
C VAL A 66 4.14 8.55 -2.77
N ARG A 67 3.57 9.23 -1.77
CA ARG A 67 4.31 9.90 -0.70
C ARG A 67 3.89 9.40 0.68
N LEU A 68 4.79 9.53 1.65
CA LEU A 68 4.52 9.20 3.05
C LEU A 68 5.45 9.96 3.98
N ALA A 69 5.07 10.05 5.25
CA ALA A 69 6.00 10.31 6.35
C ALA A 69 6.44 8.97 6.96
N THR A 70 7.74 8.76 7.14
CA THR A 70 8.27 7.52 7.72
C THR A 70 8.87 7.75 9.10
N LEU A 71 8.78 6.73 9.96
CA LEU A 71 9.66 6.62 11.11
C LEU A 71 11.05 6.19 10.65
N VAL A 72 12.10 6.60 11.37
CA VAL A 72 13.50 6.26 11.04
C VAL A 72 13.69 4.75 10.87
N ARG A 73 13.11 3.95 11.77
CA ARG A 73 13.18 2.47 11.75
C ARG A 73 12.52 1.81 10.53
N ALA A 74 11.60 2.50 9.85
CA ALA A 74 10.90 1.97 8.69
C ALA A 74 11.50 2.44 7.36
N ARG A 75 12.50 3.34 7.40
CA ARG A 75 13.09 3.92 6.19
C ARG A 75 13.71 2.87 5.28
N ASP A 76 14.45 1.92 5.84
CA ASP A 76 15.11 0.86 5.06
C ASP A 76 14.10 -0.04 4.33
N PHE A 77 12.92 -0.24 4.93
CA PHE A 77 11.83 -0.93 4.26
C PHE A 77 11.41 -0.19 2.98
N TYR A 78 11.10 1.10 3.08
CA TYR A 78 10.66 1.89 1.93
C TYR A 78 11.77 2.09 0.88
N LEU A 79 13.02 2.25 1.30
CA LEU A 79 14.17 2.32 0.38
C LEU A 79 14.28 1.08 -0.51
N ARG A 80 14.06 -0.12 0.06
CA ARG A 80 14.06 -1.38 -0.72
C ARG A 80 12.92 -1.45 -1.74
N LEU A 81 11.83 -0.73 -1.51
CA LEU A 81 10.72 -0.61 -2.45
C LEU A 81 10.94 0.51 -3.47
N GLY A 82 12.09 1.17 -3.49
CA GLY A 82 12.40 2.25 -4.42
C GLY A 82 11.90 3.63 -4.01
N PHE A 83 11.44 3.81 -2.77
CA PHE A 83 11.18 5.15 -2.26
C PHE A 83 12.50 5.91 -2.10
N LEU A 84 12.47 7.20 -2.41
CA LEU A 84 13.57 8.14 -2.21
C LEU A 84 13.24 9.09 -1.06
N PRO A 85 14.22 9.45 -0.23
CA PRO A 85 14.01 10.39 0.84
C PRO A 85 13.74 11.81 0.32
N LEU A 86 12.88 12.52 1.02
CA LEU A 86 12.63 13.96 0.89
C LEU A 86 13.07 14.65 2.20
N GLN A 87 12.62 15.90 2.40
CA GLN A 87 12.82 16.64 3.65
C GLN A 87 11.96 16.06 4.79
N GLU A 88 12.34 16.33 6.04
CA GLU A 88 11.50 16.10 7.24
C GLU A 88 10.91 14.68 7.37
N ASN A 89 11.72 13.64 7.17
CA ASN A 89 11.31 12.23 7.23
C ASN A 89 10.22 11.84 6.21
N GLN A 90 10.01 12.63 5.17
CA GLN A 90 9.15 12.25 4.07
C GLN A 90 9.90 11.36 3.07
N MET A 91 9.15 10.52 2.38
CA MET A 91 9.65 9.71 1.28
C MET A 91 8.68 9.75 0.11
N ARG A 92 9.21 9.65 -1.10
CA ARG A 92 8.43 9.54 -2.34
C ARG A 92 8.81 8.30 -3.14
N LEU A 93 7.84 7.69 -3.79
CA LEU A 93 8.04 6.68 -4.80
C LEU A 93 7.55 7.25 -6.13
N ASP A 94 8.45 7.37 -7.10
CA ASP A 94 8.12 7.59 -8.50
C ASP A 94 8.16 6.24 -9.21
N LEU A 95 7.00 5.72 -9.60
CA LEU A 95 6.89 4.38 -10.19
C LEU A 95 7.63 4.26 -11.52
N ARG A 96 7.69 5.34 -12.30
CA ARG A 96 8.35 5.34 -13.62
C ARG A 96 9.86 5.51 -13.50
N GLY A 97 10.30 6.32 -12.53
CA GLY A 97 11.72 6.57 -12.26
C GLY A 97 12.40 5.49 -11.42
N SER A 98 11.64 4.61 -10.76
CA SER A 98 12.18 3.64 -9.80
C SER A 98 12.68 2.35 -10.47
N PRO A 99 13.98 1.98 -10.35
CA PRO A 99 14.50 0.76 -10.95
C PRO A 99 13.94 -0.53 -10.32
N GLN A 100 13.39 -0.45 -9.11
CA GLN A 100 12.76 -1.56 -8.39
C GLN A 100 11.39 -1.97 -8.97
N TRP A 101 10.76 -1.10 -9.77
CA TRP A 101 9.44 -1.35 -10.35
C TRP A 101 9.53 -1.59 -11.85
N GLU A 102 8.57 -2.32 -12.37
CA GLU A 102 8.35 -2.50 -13.80
C GLU A 102 6.87 -2.55 -14.10
N GLN A 103 6.52 -2.23 -15.34
CA GLN A 103 5.16 -2.39 -15.84
C GLN A 103 5.10 -3.66 -16.70
N ALA A 104 4.35 -4.65 -16.24
CA ALA A 104 4.18 -5.94 -16.91
C ALA A 104 2.68 -6.27 -17.03
N GLY A 105 2.20 -6.50 -18.25
CA GLY A 105 0.78 -6.80 -18.50
C GLY A 105 -0.16 -5.67 -18.07
N GLY A 106 0.26 -4.41 -18.21
CA GLY A 106 -0.52 -3.24 -17.81
C GLY A 106 -0.56 -2.98 -16.31
N ARG A 107 0.10 -3.79 -15.48
CA ARG A 107 0.17 -3.65 -14.03
C ARG A 107 1.60 -3.31 -13.58
N TRP A 108 1.71 -2.50 -12.54
CA TRP A 108 2.98 -2.25 -11.84
C TRP A 108 3.33 -3.46 -10.98
N ARG A 109 4.60 -3.87 -11.03
CA ARG A 109 5.12 -4.96 -10.20
C ARG A 109 6.44 -4.59 -9.58
N LEU A 110 6.63 -4.98 -8.34
CA LEU A 110 7.91 -4.86 -7.67
C LEU A 110 8.81 -6.03 -8.08
N LYS A 111 9.95 -5.74 -8.70
CA LYS A 111 10.88 -6.75 -9.25
C LYS A 111 11.35 -7.76 -8.20
N ALA A 112 11.51 -7.31 -6.95
CA ALA A 112 11.89 -8.17 -5.83
C ALA A 112 10.91 -9.33 -5.59
N TYR A 113 9.64 -9.19 -6.00
CA TYR A 113 8.60 -10.21 -5.83
C TYR A 113 7.96 -10.64 -7.15
N ALA A 114 8.56 -10.31 -8.29
CA ALA A 114 8.07 -10.75 -9.60
C ALA A 114 7.94 -12.28 -9.70
N HIS A 115 8.74 -13.03 -8.92
CA HIS A 115 8.70 -14.48 -8.81
C HIS A 115 7.60 -15.03 -7.87
N LEU A 116 7.00 -14.19 -7.01
CA LEU A 116 5.96 -14.59 -6.03
C LEU A 116 4.53 -14.29 -6.49
N ALA A 117 4.34 -13.91 -7.77
CA ALA A 117 3.05 -13.48 -8.34
C ALA A 117 1.89 -14.49 -8.21
N ASN A 118 2.13 -15.70 -7.68
CA ASN A 118 1.13 -16.75 -7.48
C ASN A 118 0.61 -16.89 -6.03
N PHE A 119 1.09 -16.10 -5.06
CA PHE A 119 0.81 -16.37 -3.63
C PHE A 119 -0.20 -15.46 -2.93
N ALA A 120 -0.53 -14.29 -3.49
CA ALA A 120 -1.47 -13.37 -2.86
C ALA A 120 -2.86 -13.52 -3.50
N THR A 121 -3.81 -14.10 -2.75
CA THR A 121 -5.24 -13.98 -3.06
C THR A 121 -5.74 -12.69 -2.40
N TRP A 122 -6.18 -11.74 -3.22
CA TRP A 122 -6.79 -10.51 -2.72
C TRP A 122 -8.24 -10.83 -2.36
N SER A 123 -8.62 -10.62 -1.10
CA SER A 123 -10.03 -10.68 -0.73
C SER A 123 -10.70 -9.43 -1.27
N ASP A 124 -11.66 -9.62 -2.17
CA ASP A 124 -12.48 -8.52 -2.69
C ASP A 124 -13.49 -8.00 -1.66
N GLU A 125 -13.54 -8.61 -0.48
CA GLU A 125 -14.48 -8.28 0.59
C GLU A 125 -14.18 -6.93 1.24
N THR A 126 -14.88 -5.91 0.77
CA THR A 126 -15.41 -4.86 1.65
C THR A 126 -16.30 -5.52 2.70
N SER A 127 -15.73 -6.07 3.76
CA SER A 127 -16.52 -6.31 4.96
C SER A 127 -16.91 -4.94 5.52
N PRO A 128 -18.21 -4.57 5.56
CA PRO A 128 -18.63 -3.40 6.31
C PRO A 128 -18.14 -3.58 7.75
N LEU A 129 -17.64 -2.50 8.35
CA LEU A 129 -17.25 -2.50 9.76
C LEU A 129 -18.40 -3.12 10.58
N PRO A 130 -18.11 -3.98 11.58
CA PRO A 130 -19.14 -4.43 12.50
C PRO A 130 -19.84 -3.20 13.09
N PRO A 131 -21.18 -3.21 13.20
CA PRO A 131 -21.93 -2.06 13.70
C PRO A 131 -21.35 -1.63 15.04
N LYS A 132 -21.07 -0.33 15.17
CA LYS A 132 -20.56 0.27 16.41
C LYS A 132 -21.50 -0.13 17.54
N ALA A 133 -20.98 -0.87 18.52
CA ALA A 133 -21.75 -1.21 19.70
C ALA A 133 -22.29 0.09 20.33
N PRO A 134 -23.56 0.12 20.77
CA PRO A 134 -24.11 1.30 21.42
C PRO A 134 -23.29 1.64 22.66
N PRO A 135 -23.10 2.94 22.98
CA PRO A 135 -22.39 3.36 24.17
C PRO A 135 -23.07 2.81 25.44
N PRO A 136 -22.31 2.61 26.52
CA PRO A 136 -22.81 2.07 27.79
C PRO A 136 -23.89 2.95 28.42
#